data_AF-A0A950WK68-F1
#
_entry.id   AF-A0A950WK68-F1
#
_cell.length_a   1.000
_cell.length_b   1.000
_cell.length_c   1.000
_cell.angle_alpha   90.00
_cell.angle_beta   90.00
_cell.angle_gamma   90.00
#
_symmetry.space_group_name_H-M   'P 1'
#
loop_
_entity.id
_entity.type
_entity.pdbx_description
1 polymer ?
#
loop_
_entity_poly.entity_id
_entity_poly.type
_entity_poly.pdbx_seq_one_letter_code
_entity_poly.pdbx_strand_id
1 'polypeptide(L)'
;ARVVDVRTVPRSRRNPQYNDDALPDALAGAGIAYQHLPELGGLRGRQSQIEPQVNGFWENASFHNYADYALSPAFAAGLARLRQLGHAEPCAIMCAEAVWWRCHRRIITDYLIAAGDSVFHILGPNHTEPAKLTEGAQVRADGSVAYPGAPTLL
;
A
#
# COMPACT_ATOMS: atom_id res chain seq x y z
N ALA A 1 15.06 -11.96 4.30
CA ALA A 1 13.63 -11.69 4.01
C ALA A 1 13.14 -10.64 4.99
N ARG A 2 12.13 -9.85 4.61
CA ARG A 2 11.69 -8.69 5.40
C ARG A 2 10.17 -8.54 5.41
N VAL A 3 9.66 -8.10 6.56
CA VAL A 3 8.31 -7.54 6.68
C VAL A 3 8.42 -6.03 6.72
N VAL A 4 7.73 -5.36 5.80
CA VAL A 4 7.59 -3.91 5.76
C VAL A 4 6.20 -3.53 6.26
N ASP A 5 6.17 -2.87 7.40
CA ASP A 5 4.95 -2.39 8.02
C ASP A 5 4.58 -1.02 7.47
N VAL A 6 3.43 -0.95 6.81
CA VAL A 6 2.88 0.29 6.24
C VAL A 6 1.68 0.80 7.05
N ARG A 7 1.56 0.41 8.33
CA ARG A 7 0.53 0.98 9.22
C ARG A 7 0.94 2.38 9.65
N THR A 8 0.00 3.34 9.61
CA THR A 8 0.21 4.67 10.20
C THR A 8 0.45 4.59 11.71
N VAL A 9 -0.28 3.70 12.38
CA VAL A 9 -0.13 3.41 13.81
C VAL A 9 0.11 1.90 13.94
N PRO A 10 1.37 1.46 14.12
CA PRO A 10 1.71 0.04 14.19
C PRO A 10 1.44 -0.55 15.59
N ARG A 11 0.29 -0.20 16.20
CA ARG A 11 -0.11 -0.65 17.54
C ARG A 11 -1.57 -1.05 17.59
N SER A 12 -1.87 -2.08 18.39
CA SER A 12 -3.21 -2.60 18.64
C SER A 12 -3.32 -3.11 20.06
N ARG A 13 -4.38 -2.70 20.78
CA ARG A 13 -4.71 -3.27 22.10
C ARG A 13 -5.27 -4.69 21.98
N ARG A 14 -5.95 -5.02 20.88
CA ARG A 14 -6.57 -6.33 20.65
C ARG A 14 -5.56 -7.36 20.15
N ASN A 15 -4.58 -6.93 19.35
CA ASN A 15 -3.54 -7.79 18.79
C ASN A 15 -2.13 -7.27 19.13
N PRO A 16 -1.74 -7.26 20.42
CA PRO A 16 -0.48 -6.67 20.86
C PRO A 16 0.77 -7.38 20.32
N GLN A 17 0.66 -8.66 19.91
CA GLN A 17 1.76 -9.41 19.31
C GLN A 17 2.23 -8.82 17.97
N TYR A 18 1.39 -8.00 17.31
CA TYR A 18 1.76 -7.31 16.08
C TYR A 18 2.17 -5.85 16.34
N ASN A 19 2.43 -5.45 17.57
CA ASN A 19 2.91 -4.10 17.83
C ASN A 19 4.38 -3.94 17.41
N ASP A 20 4.77 -2.72 17.08
CA ASP A 20 6.14 -2.29 16.82
C ASP A 20 7.14 -2.61 17.94
N ASP A 21 6.68 -2.83 19.17
CA ASP A 21 7.50 -3.21 20.33
C ASP A 21 7.58 -4.72 20.61
N ALA A 22 6.89 -5.56 19.82
CA ALA A 22 6.88 -7.02 20.00
C ALA A 22 7.16 -7.79 18.70
N LEU A 23 6.61 -7.32 17.59
CA LEU A 23 6.71 -7.98 16.30
C LEU A 23 8.16 -8.09 15.77
N PRO A 24 9.04 -7.08 15.91
CA PRO A 24 10.42 -7.19 15.43
C PRO A 24 11.17 -8.36 16.06
N ASP A 25 11.02 -8.59 17.37
CA ASP A 25 11.70 -9.68 18.08
C ASP A 25 11.16 -11.05 17.64
N ALA A 26 9.84 -11.18 17.48
CA ALA A 26 9.24 -12.40 16.98
C ALA A 26 9.70 -12.74 15.56
N LEU A 27 9.81 -11.75 14.68
CA LEU A 27 10.32 -11.91 13.31
C LEU A 27 11.82 -12.24 13.30
N ALA A 28 12.62 -11.60 14.16
CA ALA A 28 14.05 -11.85 14.28
C ALA A 28 14.33 -13.31 14.68
N GLY A 29 13.51 -13.89 15.58
CA GLY A 29 13.58 -15.31 15.93
C GLY A 29 13.36 -16.27 14.74
N ALA A 30 12.72 -15.80 13.66
CA ALA A 30 12.54 -16.53 12.40
C ALA A 30 13.51 -16.07 11.28
N GLY A 31 14.50 -15.22 11.58
CA GLY A 31 15.44 -14.67 10.60
C GLY A 31 14.81 -13.66 9.62
N ILE A 32 13.70 -13.02 10.00
CA ILE A 32 12.99 -12.04 9.19
C ILE A 32 13.21 -10.65 9.77
N ALA A 33 13.67 -9.72 8.94
CA ALA A 33 13.84 -8.32 9.35
C ALA A 33 12.48 -7.59 9.41
N TYR A 34 12.37 -6.61 10.31
CA TYR A 34 11.24 -5.69 10.38
C TYR A 34 11.66 -4.28 9.93
N GLN A 35 10.81 -3.61 9.16
CA GLN A 35 10.97 -2.21 8.79
C GLN A 35 9.61 -1.52 8.80
N HIS A 36 9.50 -0.39 9.49
CA HIS A 36 8.33 0.48 9.39
C HIS A 36 8.54 1.53 8.28
N LEU A 37 7.53 1.75 7.43
CA LEU A 37 7.50 2.78 6.37
C LEU A 37 6.22 3.62 6.49
N PRO A 38 6.19 4.63 7.37
CA PRO A 38 5.00 5.45 7.63
C PRO A 38 4.59 6.33 6.44
N GLU A 39 5.46 6.57 5.47
CA GLU A 39 5.14 7.28 4.21
C GLU A 39 4.07 6.51 3.42
N LEU A 40 4.11 5.18 3.47
CA LEU A 40 3.09 4.34 2.84
C LEU A 40 1.87 4.09 3.75
N GLY A 41 1.87 4.70 4.93
CA GLY A 41 0.80 4.70 5.93
C GLY A 41 -0.57 5.13 5.40
N GLY A 42 -1.61 4.37 5.71
CA GLY A 42 -3.01 4.76 5.50
C GLY A 42 -3.47 5.98 6.34
N LEU A 43 -4.78 6.07 6.60
CA LEU A 43 -5.39 7.15 7.41
C LEU A 43 -4.99 8.56 6.95
N ARG A 44 -5.08 8.79 5.63
CA ARG A 44 -4.78 10.09 5.02
C ARG A 44 -6.02 10.97 4.95
N GLY A 45 -5.83 12.25 5.24
CA GLY A 45 -6.87 13.27 5.11
C GLY A 45 -7.08 13.71 3.66
N ARG A 46 -8.12 14.52 3.44
CA ARG A 46 -8.43 15.10 2.13
C ARG A 46 -7.25 15.93 1.59
N GLN A 47 -6.92 15.74 0.32
CA GLN A 47 -5.93 16.55 -0.38
C GLN A 47 -6.65 17.64 -1.19
N SER A 48 -6.71 18.87 -0.67
CA SER A 48 -7.50 19.95 -1.30
C SER A 48 -6.98 20.43 -2.66
N GLN A 49 -5.75 20.07 -3.02
CA GLN A 49 -5.11 20.49 -4.28
C GLN A 49 -5.32 19.49 -5.42
N ILE A 50 -5.99 18.36 -5.17
CA ILE A 50 -6.29 17.34 -6.18
C ILE A 50 -7.77 17.45 -6.55
N GLU A 51 -8.04 17.58 -7.84
CA GLU A 51 -9.41 17.61 -8.36
C GLU A 51 -10.10 16.26 -8.08
N PRO A 52 -11.33 16.23 -7.52
CA PRO A 52 -12.01 15.00 -7.13
C PRO A 52 -12.13 13.95 -8.24
N GLN A 53 -12.20 14.39 -9.51
CA GLN A 53 -12.33 13.47 -10.65
C GLN A 53 -11.06 12.65 -10.91
N VAL A 54 -9.89 13.09 -10.44
CA VAL A 54 -8.62 12.38 -10.65
C VAL A 54 -8.65 10.97 -10.07
N ASN A 55 -9.26 10.82 -8.89
CA ASN A 55 -9.41 9.55 -8.18
C ASN A 55 -10.88 9.23 -7.87
N GLY A 56 -11.78 9.72 -8.73
CA GLY A 56 -13.24 9.63 -8.59
C GLY A 56 -13.81 8.21 -8.64
N PHE A 57 -13.04 7.21 -9.05
CA PHE A 57 -13.41 5.78 -8.96
C PHE A 57 -13.68 5.35 -7.51
N TRP A 58 -12.97 5.93 -6.55
CA TRP A 58 -13.08 5.55 -5.15
C TRP A 58 -14.26 6.25 -4.47
N GLU A 59 -15.41 5.57 -4.39
CA GLU A 59 -16.58 6.05 -3.63
C GLU A 59 -16.30 6.15 -2.13
N ASN A 60 -15.44 5.26 -1.60
CA ASN A 60 -15.03 5.32 -0.21
C ASN A 60 -14.00 6.44 0.01
N ALA A 61 -14.36 7.42 0.84
CA ALA A 61 -13.52 8.58 1.11
C ALA A 61 -12.11 8.25 1.61
N SER A 62 -11.91 7.17 2.38
CA SER A 62 -10.58 6.78 2.85
C SER A 62 -9.68 6.28 1.72
N PHE A 63 -10.24 5.54 0.75
CA PHE A 63 -9.50 5.13 -0.45
C PHE A 63 -9.22 6.32 -1.37
N HIS A 64 -10.22 7.20 -1.56
CA HIS A 64 -10.07 8.41 -2.35
C HIS A 64 -8.93 9.30 -1.81
N ASN A 65 -9.00 9.64 -0.52
CA ASN A 65 -7.97 10.47 0.14
C ASN A 65 -6.58 9.82 0.08
N TYR A 66 -6.50 8.49 0.16
CA TYR A 66 -5.23 7.77 0.05
C TYR A 66 -4.69 7.78 -1.39
N ALA A 67 -5.55 7.61 -2.39
CA ALA A 67 -5.17 7.70 -3.80
C ALA A 67 -4.67 9.12 -4.15
N ASP A 68 -5.31 10.16 -3.62
CA ASP A 68 -4.83 11.54 -3.78
C ASP A 68 -3.48 11.73 -3.09
N TYR A 69 -3.33 11.23 -1.86
CA TYR A 69 -2.06 11.26 -1.15
C TYR A 69 -0.95 10.50 -1.90
N ALA A 70 -1.30 9.43 -2.63
CA ALA A 70 -0.34 8.65 -3.40
C ALA A 70 0.31 9.44 -4.55
N LEU A 71 -0.28 10.57 -4.95
CA LEU A 71 0.30 11.51 -5.91
C LEU A 71 1.37 12.43 -5.27
N SER A 72 1.58 12.36 -3.95
CA SER A 72 2.51 13.23 -3.24
C SER A 72 3.97 12.79 -3.36
N PRO A 73 4.94 13.73 -3.22
CA PRO A 73 6.36 13.39 -3.15
C PRO A 73 6.72 12.45 -1.99
N ALA A 74 6.01 12.56 -0.86
CA ALA A 74 6.25 11.70 0.30
C ALA A 74 5.91 10.23 -0.01
N PHE A 75 4.78 9.99 -0.67
CA PHE A 75 4.43 8.64 -1.12
C PHE A 75 5.45 8.12 -2.13
N ALA A 76 5.86 8.93 -3.11
CA ALA A 76 6.86 8.54 -4.10
C ALA A 76 8.20 8.13 -3.46
N ALA A 77 8.65 8.87 -2.44
CA ALA A 77 9.85 8.52 -1.67
C ALA A 77 9.69 7.20 -0.90
N GLY A 78 8.54 7.00 -0.24
CA GLY A 78 8.22 5.74 0.45
C GLY A 78 8.16 4.55 -0.50
N LEU A 79 7.57 4.72 -1.68
CA LEU A 79 7.49 3.70 -2.71
C LEU A 79 8.89 3.34 -3.21
N ALA A 80 9.72 4.33 -3.56
CA ALA A 80 11.09 4.11 -3.98
C ALA A 80 11.89 3.32 -2.92
N ARG A 81 11.70 3.63 -1.64
CA ARG A 81 12.33 2.89 -0.54
C ARG A 81 11.83 1.45 -0.45
N LEU A 82 10.53 1.22 -0.58
CA LEU A 82 9.96 -0.13 -0.60
C LEU A 82 10.51 -0.95 -1.77
N ARG A 83 10.62 -0.36 -2.96
CA ARG A 83 11.19 -1.01 -4.14
C ARG A 83 12.64 -1.43 -3.93
N GLN A 84 13.47 -0.54 -3.38
CA GLN A 84 14.86 -0.86 -3.03
C GLN A 84 14.94 -2.07 -2.09
N LEU A 85 14.07 -2.13 -1.07
CA LEU A 85 14.02 -3.26 -0.14
C LEU A 85 13.59 -4.55 -0.86
N GLY A 86 12.54 -4.48 -1.69
CA GLY A 86 12.02 -5.64 -2.41
C GLY A 86 12.95 -6.18 -3.51
N HIS A 87 13.82 -5.35 -4.08
CA HIS A 87 14.85 -5.79 -5.02
C HIS A 87 16.09 -6.38 -4.34
N ALA A 88 16.34 -6.01 -3.08
CA ALA A 88 17.48 -6.54 -2.32
C ALA A 88 17.19 -7.92 -1.71
N GLU A 89 15.97 -8.15 -1.25
CA GLU A 89 15.57 -9.40 -0.60
C GLU A 89 14.06 -9.65 -0.69
N PRO A 90 13.58 -10.90 -0.49
CA PRO A 90 12.15 -11.17 -0.40
C PRO A 90 11.47 -10.29 0.65
N CYS A 91 10.44 -9.56 0.23
CA CYS A 91 9.77 -8.55 1.05
C CYS A 91 8.26 -8.74 1.05
N ALA A 92 7.64 -8.71 2.24
CA ALA A 92 6.19 -8.72 2.41
C ALA A 92 5.73 -7.40 3.03
N ILE A 93 4.76 -6.73 2.42
CA ILE A 93 4.12 -5.57 3.04
C ILE A 93 2.97 -6.00 3.96
N MET A 94 2.89 -5.42 5.15
CA MET A 94 1.83 -5.67 6.11
C MET A 94 1.06 -4.39 6.45
N CYS A 95 -0.25 -4.54 6.64
CA CYS A 95 -1.13 -3.50 7.19
C CYS A 95 -2.02 -4.12 8.28
N ALA A 96 -3.04 -3.40 8.75
CA ALA A 96 -3.94 -3.89 9.81
C ALA A 96 -5.08 -4.81 9.32
N GLU A 97 -5.34 -4.88 8.01
CA GLU A 97 -6.46 -5.60 7.41
C GLU A 97 -5.96 -6.85 6.65
N ALA A 98 -6.57 -8.01 6.94
CA ALA A 98 -6.23 -9.28 6.34
C ALA A 98 -6.66 -9.36 4.87
N VAL A 99 -7.75 -8.68 4.50
CA VAL A 99 -8.33 -8.69 3.16
C VAL A 99 -7.76 -7.56 2.30
N TRP A 100 -6.96 -7.89 1.27
CA TRP A 100 -6.15 -6.89 0.57
C TRP A 100 -6.97 -5.82 -0.16
N TRP A 101 -8.16 -6.17 -0.66
CA TRP A 101 -9.01 -5.22 -1.38
C TRP A 101 -9.76 -4.24 -0.46
N ARG A 102 -9.70 -4.43 0.85
CA ARG A 102 -10.36 -3.59 1.86
C ARG A 102 -9.41 -2.58 2.52
N CYS A 103 -8.16 -2.50 2.07
CA CYS A 103 -7.18 -1.58 2.64
C CYS A 103 -6.27 -0.92 1.60
N HIS A 104 -5.52 0.09 2.07
CA HIS A 104 -4.68 0.96 1.26
C HIS A 104 -3.54 0.23 0.52
N ARG A 105 -3.15 -0.98 0.96
CA ARG A 105 -2.12 -1.77 0.24
C ARG A 105 -2.54 -2.14 -1.19
N ARG A 106 -3.84 -2.11 -1.50
CA ARG A 106 -4.36 -2.21 -2.87
C ARG A 106 -3.78 -1.12 -3.77
N ILE A 107 -3.76 0.13 -3.30
CA ILE A 107 -3.21 1.26 -4.07
C ILE A 107 -1.67 1.17 -4.13
N ILE A 108 -0.99 0.80 -3.04
CA ILE A 108 0.47 0.55 -3.08
C ILE A 108 0.80 -0.52 -4.13
N THR A 109 -0.01 -1.58 -4.20
CA THR A 109 0.17 -2.68 -5.16
C THR A 109 0.07 -2.17 -6.60
N ASP A 110 -0.90 -1.31 -6.90
CA ASP A 110 -1.03 -0.74 -8.24
C ASP A 110 0.21 0.07 -8.63
N TYR A 111 0.77 0.85 -7.71
CA TYR A 111 2.00 1.62 -7.94
C TYR A 111 3.24 0.73 -8.12
N LEU A 112 3.34 -0.38 -7.39
CA LEU A 112 4.42 -1.35 -7.58
C LEU A 112 4.32 -2.03 -8.96
N ILE A 113 3.11 -2.44 -9.37
CA ILE A 113 2.87 -3.04 -10.69
C ILE A 113 3.15 -2.02 -11.80
N ALA A 114 2.67 -0.78 -11.65
CA ALA A 114 2.92 0.32 -12.58
C ALA A 114 4.42 0.62 -12.74
N ALA A 115 5.20 0.43 -11.67
CA ALA A 115 6.64 0.58 -11.68
C ALA A 115 7.41 -0.65 -12.20
N GLY A 116 6.71 -1.71 -12.61
CA GLY A 116 7.26 -2.93 -13.20
C GLY A 116 7.59 -4.06 -12.23
N ASP A 117 7.21 -3.95 -10.96
CA ASP A 117 7.50 -4.97 -9.96
C ASP A 117 6.44 -6.09 -9.98
N SER A 118 6.87 -7.33 -9.73
CA SER A 118 5.96 -8.46 -9.53
C SER A 118 5.41 -8.45 -8.11
N VAL A 119 4.10 -8.40 -7.96
CA VAL A 119 3.42 -8.40 -6.66
C VAL A 119 2.49 -9.60 -6.55
N PHE A 120 2.46 -10.21 -5.37
CA PHE A 120 1.58 -11.34 -5.04
C PHE A 120 0.78 -11.03 -3.78
N HIS A 121 -0.50 -11.39 -3.77
CA HIS A 121 -1.32 -11.39 -2.57
C HIS A 121 -1.07 -12.68 -1.78
N ILE A 122 -0.73 -12.56 -0.50
CA ILE A 122 -0.65 -13.69 0.43
C ILE A 122 -2.03 -13.88 1.04
N LEU A 123 -2.70 -14.97 0.67
CA LEU A 123 -4.08 -15.27 1.07
C LEU A 123 -4.17 -16.31 2.18
N GLY A 124 -3.10 -17.06 2.39
CA GLY A 124 -2.97 -18.04 3.46
C GLY A 124 -1.67 -18.83 3.36
N PRO A 125 -1.49 -19.83 4.24
CA PRO A 125 -0.37 -20.75 4.15
C PRO A 125 -0.30 -21.40 2.76
N ASN A 126 0.83 -21.26 2.08
CA ASN A 126 1.07 -21.81 0.73
C ASN A 126 0.07 -21.36 -0.35
N HIS A 127 -0.70 -20.29 -0.11
CA HIS A 127 -1.63 -19.74 -1.09
C HIS A 127 -1.28 -18.29 -1.38
N THR A 128 -0.76 -18.08 -2.58
CA THR A 128 -0.51 -16.75 -3.13
C THR A 128 -1.13 -16.61 -4.50
N GLU A 129 -1.50 -15.39 -4.86
CA GLU A 129 -2.07 -15.06 -6.17
C GLU A 129 -1.34 -13.85 -6.77
N PRO A 130 -0.98 -13.88 -8.07
CA PRO A 130 -0.43 -12.69 -8.73
C PRO A 130 -1.42 -11.52 -8.64
N ALA A 131 -0.93 -10.38 -8.18
CA ALA A 131 -1.71 -9.17 -8.14
C ALA A 131 -1.92 -8.62 -9.56
N LYS A 132 -3.02 -7.89 -9.74
CA LYS A 132 -3.34 -7.17 -10.97
C LYS A 132 -3.67 -5.73 -10.61
N LEU A 133 -3.52 -4.83 -11.57
CA LEU A 133 -4.00 -3.47 -11.42
C LEU A 133 -5.49 -3.48 -11.05
N THR A 134 -5.84 -2.61 -10.11
CA THR A 134 -7.23 -2.28 -9.82
C THR A 134 -7.95 -1.88 -11.11
N GLU A 135 -9.19 -2.36 -11.26
CA GLU A 135 -10.08 -1.93 -12.34
C GLU A 135 -10.16 -0.40 -12.43
N GLY A 136 -10.04 0.13 -13.63
CA GLY A 136 -10.05 1.58 -13.86
C GLY A 136 -8.76 2.32 -13.50
N ALA A 137 -7.74 1.64 -12.95
CA ALA A 137 -6.44 2.25 -12.71
C ALA A 137 -5.77 2.66 -14.03
N GLN A 138 -5.30 3.91 -14.10
CA GLN A 138 -4.60 4.47 -15.24
C GLN A 138 -3.18 4.86 -14.83
N VAL A 139 -2.20 4.16 -15.41
CA VAL A 139 -0.78 4.47 -15.24
C VAL A 139 -0.44 5.68 -16.10
N ARG A 140 0.10 6.73 -15.48
CA ARG A 140 0.50 7.98 -16.15
C ARG A 140 1.96 7.90 -16.59
N ALA A 141 2.35 8.81 -17.49
CA ALA A 141 3.70 8.87 -18.04
C ALA A 141 4.79 9.13 -16.99
N ASP A 142 4.43 9.76 -15.87
CA ASP A 142 5.33 10.00 -14.72
C ASP A 142 5.41 8.82 -13.74
N GLY A 143 4.74 7.71 -14.04
CA GLY A 143 4.68 6.51 -13.20
C GLY A 143 3.66 6.59 -12.06
N SER A 144 2.95 7.71 -11.90
CA SER A 144 1.84 7.79 -10.96
C SER A 144 0.61 7.02 -11.46
N VAL A 145 -0.26 6.63 -10.54
CA VAL A 145 -1.52 5.93 -10.85
C VAL A 145 -2.69 6.81 -10.46
N ALA A 146 -3.60 7.02 -11.41
CA ALA A 146 -4.87 7.69 -11.18
C ALA A 146 -6.04 6.72 -11.32
N TYR A 147 -7.17 7.05 -10.71
CA TYR A 147 -8.37 6.24 -10.73
C TYR A 147 -9.58 7.09 -11.13
N PRO A 148 -9.70 7.51 -12.39
CA PRO A 148 -10.77 8.41 -12.79
C PRO A 148 -12.16 7.81 -12.56
N GLY A 149 -13.11 8.63 -12.14
CA GLY A 149 -14.51 8.23 -12.08
C GLY A 149 -15.07 7.91 -13.46
N ALA A 150 -16.21 7.21 -13.52
CA ALA A 150 -16.93 7.04 -14.77
C ALA A 150 -17.24 8.42 -15.38
N PRO A 151 -17.12 8.59 -16.71
CA PRO A 151 -17.50 9.85 -17.35
C PRO A 151 -18.97 10.14 -17.03
N THR A 152 -19.23 11.32 -16.47
CA THR A 152 -20.60 11.81 -16.30
C THR A 152 -21.16 12.06 -17.70
N LEU A 153 -22.01 11.14 -18.18
CA LEU A 153 -22.81 11.39 -19.38
C LEU A 153 -23.82 12.49 -19.02
N LEU A 154 -23.65 13.67 -19.63
CA LEU A 154 -24.64 14.75 -19.62
C LEU A 154 -25.84 14.40 -20.50
#